data_AF-A0A3D0XGQ4-F1
#
_entry.id   AF-A0A3D0XGQ4-F1
#
_cell.length_a   1.000
_cell.length_b   1.000
_cell.length_c   1.000
_cell.angle_alpha   90.00
_cell.angle_beta   90.00
_cell.angle_gamma   90.00
#
_symmetry.space_group_name_H-M   'P 1'
#
loop_
_entity.id
_entity.type
_entity.pdbx_description
1 polymer ?
#
loop_
_entity_poly.entity_id
_entity_poly.type
_entity_poly.pdbx_seq_one_letter_code
_entity_poly.pdbx_strand_id
1 'polypeptide(L)'
;GGIGQNISSYTADQAVVQRYMTTATQTLAARSIWTNGLMSIVSTLLFFGIGTALFTFYQHHPDRLDWSIHTDQIFPLFISRELPAGLAGLMVAAIFAAAQSTVSTSMNSTATTLVTDFLRPGGHISSDRQALKAARMLTALSGLLGTALALLFVQPEIRSLFDAFIKVIGLFMGVLGGLFMLGMLTRRANTLGATVGVVAGSGVMLYLWLFTHINGYLYTAIGIATCMAVGYLVSLFASHSERSLKGLTIFTQQEPSSQRDS
;
A
#
# COMPACT_ATOMS: atom_id res chain seq x y z
N GLY A 1 -14.17 -3.67 -0.67
CA GLY A 1 -12.83 -3.59 -1.27
C GLY A 1 -12.20 -2.22 -1.06
N GLY A 2 -12.61 -1.23 -1.85
CA GLY A 2 -11.94 0.08 -1.94
C GLY A 2 -11.79 0.85 -0.61
N ILE A 3 -12.79 0.85 0.28
CA ILE A 3 -12.67 1.51 1.60
C ILE A 3 -11.57 0.85 2.44
N GLY A 4 -11.55 -0.49 2.50
CA GLY A 4 -10.52 -1.24 3.23
C GLY A 4 -9.12 -1.02 2.68
N GLN A 5 -8.98 -0.95 1.35
CA GLN A 5 -7.74 -0.59 0.67
C GLN A 5 -7.23 0.77 1.12
N ASN A 6 -8.09 1.79 1.05
CA ASN A 6 -7.70 3.14 1.42
C ASN A 6 -7.35 3.23 2.91
N ILE A 7 -8.20 2.71 3.80
CA ILE A 7 -7.92 2.72 5.25
C ILE A 7 -6.55 2.09 5.52
N SER A 8 -6.28 0.90 4.97
CA SER A 8 -5.01 0.21 5.18
C SER A 8 -3.83 1.03 4.65
N SER A 9 -3.96 1.65 3.47
CA SER A 9 -2.92 2.53 2.92
C SER A 9 -2.68 3.79 3.75
N TYR A 10 -3.69 4.36 4.40
CA TYR A 10 -3.52 5.58 5.20
C TYR A 10 -3.06 5.31 6.64
N THR A 11 -3.25 4.10 7.16
CA THR A 11 -2.96 3.76 8.57
C THR A 11 -1.77 2.81 8.74
N ALA A 12 -1.56 1.88 7.81
CA ALA A 12 -0.56 0.82 7.93
C ALA A 12 0.58 0.93 6.92
N ASP A 13 0.44 1.73 5.87
CA ASP A 13 1.52 1.93 4.89
C ASP A 13 2.52 2.97 5.39
N GLN A 14 3.76 2.51 5.62
CA GLN A 14 4.83 3.36 6.11
C GLN A 14 5.14 4.53 5.15
N ALA A 15 4.97 4.35 3.83
CA ALA A 15 5.17 5.43 2.86
C ALA A 15 4.25 6.62 3.09
N VAL A 16 3.04 6.33 3.57
CA VAL A 16 2.01 7.32 3.83
C VAL A 16 2.17 7.90 5.23
N VAL A 17 2.39 7.05 6.24
CA VAL A 17 2.60 7.45 7.64
C VAL A 17 3.80 8.39 7.78
N GLN A 18 4.91 8.10 7.10
CA GLN A 18 6.11 8.95 7.13
C GLN A 18 5.83 10.39 6.71
N ARG A 19 5.00 10.59 5.69
CA ARG A 19 4.67 11.93 5.17
C ARG A 19 3.92 12.78 6.20
N TYR A 20 3.13 12.16 7.06
CA TYR A 20 2.42 12.87 8.13
C TYR A 20 3.35 13.22 9.29
N MET A 21 4.26 12.31 9.62
CA MET A 21 5.25 12.50 10.69
C MET A 21 6.30 13.56 10.36
N THR A 22 6.47 13.94 9.09
CA THR A 22 7.35 15.04 8.68
C THR A 22 6.70 16.42 8.74
N THR A 23 5.40 16.51 9.04
CA THR A 23 4.72 17.81 9.18
C THR A 23 4.86 18.37 10.59
N ALA A 24 4.96 19.70 10.72
CA ALA A 24 5.22 20.34 12.01
C ALA A 24 4.03 20.26 13.00
N THR A 25 2.81 20.08 12.52
CA THR A 25 1.60 20.08 13.35
C THR A 25 0.55 19.10 12.82
N GLN A 26 -0.32 18.62 13.70
CA GLN A 26 -1.44 17.74 13.33
C GLN A 26 -2.37 18.37 12.28
N THR A 27 -2.58 19.70 12.32
CA THR A 27 -3.37 20.42 11.33
C THR A 27 -2.74 20.36 9.94
N LEU A 28 -1.41 20.44 9.84
CA LEU A 28 -0.69 20.32 8.57
C LEU A 28 -0.71 18.87 8.05
N ALA A 29 -0.58 17.87 8.92
CA ALA A 29 -0.78 16.46 8.57
C ALA A 29 -2.19 16.25 7.98
N ALA A 30 -3.23 16.74 8.67
CA ALA A 30 -4.62 16.62 8.21
C ALA A 30 -4.84 17.33 6.87
N ARG A 31 -4.30 18.54 6.68
CA ARG A 31 -4.34 19.25 5.40
C ARG A 31 -3.67 18.45 4.28
N SER A 32 -2.53 17.81 4.55
CA SER A 32 -1.83 16.97 3.56
C SER A 32 -2.69 15.78 3.11
N ILE A 33 -3.42 15.16 4.04
CA ILE A 33 -4.38 14.07 3.72
C ILE A 33 -5.50 14.61 2.81
N TRP A 34 -6.10 15.76 3.15
CA TRP A 34 -7.17 16.36 2.34
C TRP A 34 -6.68 16.78 0.95
N THR A 35 -5.50 17.38 0.84
CA THR A 35 -4.89 17.70 -0.44
C THR A 35 -4.66 16.44 -1.28
N ASN A 36 -4.15 15.37 -0.67
CA ASN A 36 -3.99 14.09 -1.37
C ASN A 36 -5.33 13.51 -1.85
N GLY A 37 -6.37 13.56 -1.02
CA GLY A 37 -7.72 13.14 -1.38
C GLY A 37 -8.28 13.92 -2.58
N LEU A 38 -8.14 15.24 -2.57
CA LEU A 38 -8.57 16.09 -3.69
C LEU A 38 -7.78 15.78 -4.97
N MET A 39 -6.45 15.69 -4.89
CA MET A 39 -5.60 15.34 -6.03
C MET A 39 -5.91 13.95 -6.58
N SER A 40 -6.32 13.00 -5.73
CA SER A 40 -6.73 11.66 -6.14
C SER A 40 -8.00 11.69 -6.99
N ILE A 41 -8.99 12.52 -6.62
CA ILE A 41 -10.22 12.71 -7.40
C ILE A 41 -9.88 13.28 -8.78
N VAL A 42 -9.08 14.35 -8.81
CA VAL A 42 -8.66 15.00 -10.08
C VAL A 42 -7.91 14.01 -10.96
N SER A 43 -6.95 13.28 -10.40
CA SER A 43 -6.17 12.28 -11.13
C SER A 43 -7.05 11.16 -11.67
N THR A 44 -8.01 10.68 -10.87
CA THR A 44 -8.95 9.64 -11.29
C THR A 44 -9.77 10.10 -12.49
N LEU A 45 -10.36 11.30 -12.44
CA LEU A 45 -11.13 11.84 -13.57
C LEU A 45 -10.27 11.99 -14.82
N LEU A 46 -9.02 12.46 -14.68
CA LEU A 46 -8.09 12.57 -15.80
C LEU A 46 -7.75 11.22 -16.43
N PHE A 47 -7.34 10.22 -15.64
CA PHE A 47 -6.95 8.91 -16.17
C PHE A 47 -8.13 8.13 -16.77
N PHE A 48 -9.29 8.13 -16.14
CA PHE A 48 -10.50 7.52 -16.71
C PHE A 48 -10.99 8.29 -17.95
N GLY A 49 -10.86 9.62 -17.95
CA GLY A 49 -11.15 10.46 -19.11
C GLY A 49 -10.25 10.12 -20.30
N ILE A 50 -8.95 9.96 -20.08
CA ILE A 50 -8.00 9.52 -21.11
C ILE A 50 -8.38 8.13 -21.64
N GLY A 51 -8.65 7.16 -20.77
CA GLY A 51 -9.08 5.82 -21.19
C GLY A 51 -10.33 5.84 -22.05
N THR A 52 -11.32 6.67 -21.67
CA THR A 52 -12.56 6.85 -22.45
C THR A 52 -12.28 7.50 -23.80
N ALA A 53 -11.42 8.53 -23.84
CA ALA A 53 -11.04 9.19 -25.08
C ALA A 53 -10.25 8.28 -26.03
N LEU A 54 -9.36 7.43 -25.51
CA LEU A 54 -8.66 6.43 -26.31
C LEU A 54 -9.63 5.40 -26.88
N PHE A 55 -10.59 4.96 -26.07
CA PHE A 55 -11.62 4.02 -26.51
C PHE A 55 -12.46 4.59 -27.67
N THR A 56 -12.93 5.84 -27.56
CA THR A 56 -13.69 6.48 -28.64
C THR A 56 -12.82 6.74 -29.87
N PHE A 57 -11.56 7.16 -29.69
CA PHE A 57 -10.61 7.38 -30.79
C PHE A 57 -10.40 6.12 -31.63
N TYR A 58 -10.08 4.98 -31.00
CA TYR A 58 -9.82 3.73 -31.73
C TYR A 58 -11.09 3.05 -32.27
N GLN A 59 -12.28 3.40 -31.76
CA GLN A 59 -13.52 3.01 -32.43
C GLN A 59 -13.73 3.75 -33.76
N HIS A 60 -13.31 5.01 -33.86
CA HIS A 60 -13.39 5.79 -35.09
C HIS A 60 -12.21 5.55 -36.04
N HIS A 61 -11.10 5.00 -35.54
CA HIS A 61 -9.89 4.66 -36.30
C HIS A 61 -9.44 3.21 -36.04
N PRO A 62 -10.27 2.20 -36.37
CA PRO A 62 -10.02 0.81 -36.01
C PRO A 62 -8.81 0.19 -36.73
N ASP A 63 -8.40 0.77 -37.86
CA ASP A 63 -7.22 0.39 -38.65
C ASP A 63 -5.90 0.78 -37.97
N ARG A 64 -5.94 1.70 -37.00
CA ARG A 64 -4.74 2.18 -36.28
C ARG A 64 -4.39 1.36 -35.05
N LEU A 65 -5.29 0.48 -34.61
CA LEU A 65 -5.09 -0.38 -33.44
C LEU A 65 -4.90 -1.83 -33.87
N ASP A 66 -3.81 -2.45 -33.39
CA ASP A 66 -3.69 -3.90 -33.40
C ASP A 66 -4.48 -4.46 -32.21
N TRP A 67 -5.59 -5.15 -32.48
CA TRP A 67 -6.49 -5.70 -31.47
C TRP A 67 -5.90 -6.90 -30.71
N SER A 68 -4.71 -7.38 -31.09
CA SER A 68 -4.00 -8.44 -30.37
C SER A 68 -3.19 -7.95 -29.16
N ILE A 69 -3.00 -6.63 -29.01
CA ILE A 69 -2.23 -6.06 -27.90
C ILE A 69 -3.02 -6.07 -26.59
N HIS A 70 -2.30 -6.05 -25.48
CA HIS A 70 -2.93 -5.94 -24.16
C HIS A 70 -3.44 -4.52 -23.89
N THR A 71 -4.50 -4.41 -23.07
CA THR A 71 -5.12 -3.13 -22.69
C THR A 71 -4.10 -2.12 -22.16
N ASP A 72 -3.13 -2.57 -21.36
CA ASP A 72 -2.11 -1.72 -20.75
C ASP A 72 -1.12 -1.11 -21.78
N GLN A 73 -1.09 -1.65 -23.01
CA GLN A 73 -0.21 -1.18 -24.09
C GLN A 73 -0.86 -0.10 -24.97
N ILE A 74 -2.17 0.10 -24.88
CA ILE A 74 -2.93 1.03 -25.73
C ILE A 74 -2.45 2.47 -25.53
N PHE A 75 -2.23 2.91 -24.29
CA PHE A 75 -1.80 4.28 -24.02
C PHE A 75 -0.37 4.56 -24.48
N PRO A 76 0.63 3.71 -24.19
CA PRO A 76 1.97 3.81 -24.79
C PRO A 76 1.95 3.81 -26.32
N LEU A 77 1.11 2.96 -26.94
CA LEU A 77 0.96 2.92 -28.40
C LEU A 77 0.48 4.27 -28.93
N PHE A 78 -0.56 4.85 -28.33
CA PHE A 78 -1.08 6.17 -28.70
C PHE A 78 -0.02 7.27 -28.57
N ILE A 79 0.74 7.29 -27.47
CA ILE A 79 1.84 8.25 -27.27
C ILE A 79 2.88 8.13 -28.40
N SER A 80 3.23 6.90 -28.79
CA SER A 80 4.27 6.67 -29.80
C SER A 80 3.84 6.95 -31.24
N ARG A 81 2.56 6.75 -31.57
CA ARG A 81 2.05 6.81 -32.95
C ARG A 81 1.27 8.06 -33.28
N GLU A 82 0.55 8.62 -32.31
CA GLU A 82 -0.43 9.69 -32.57
C GLU A 82 0.03 11.05 -32.04
N LEU A 83 0.96 11.10 -31.08
CA LEU A 83 1.49 12.38 -30.57
C LEU A 83 2.68 12.87 -31.41
N PRO A 84 2.80 14.20 -31.62
CA PRO A 84 3.95 14.76 -32.31
C PRO A 84 5.23 14.58 -31.48
N ALA A 85 6.36 14.58 -32.17
CA ALA A 85 7.67 14.63 -31.55
C ALA A 85 7.77 15.80 -30.56
N GLY A 86 8.51 15.62 -29.47
CA GLY A 86 8.52 16.56 -28.34
C GLY A 86 7.42 16.26 -27.32
N LEU A 87 6.13 16.27 -27.71
CA LEU A 87 5.04 15.91 -26.79
C LEU A 87 5.11 14.44 -26.39
N ALA A 88 5.38 13.54 -27.34
CA ALA A 88 5.60 12.13 -27.04
C ALA A 88 6.75 11.94 -26.03
N GLY A 89 7.87 12.66 -26.22
CA GLY A 89 9.01 12.64 -25.32
C GLY A 89 8.69 13.17 -23.92
N LEU A 90 7.92 14.26 -23.84
CA LEU A 90 7.46 14.83 -22.58
C LEU A 90 6.56 13.86 -21.82
N MET A 91 5.64 13.18 -22.52
CA MET A 91 4.76 12.17 -21.92
C MET A 91 5.56 10.99 -21.37
N VAL A 92 6.52 10.47 -22.13
CA VAL A 92 7.41 9.40 -21.67
C VAL A 92 8.19 9.85 -20.43
N ALA A 93 8.77 11.06 -20.44
CA ALA A 93 9.47 11.62 -19.29
C ALA A 93 8.56 11.75 -18.05
N ALA A 94 7.31 12.20 -18.22
CA ALA A 94 6.34 12.32 -17.13
C ALA A 94 5.98 10.95 -16.53
N ILE A 95 5.81 9.92 -17.36
CA ILE A 95 5.57 8.54 -16.90
C ILE A 95 6.75 8.02 -16.08
N PHE A 96 7.98 8.22 -16.56
CA PHE A 96 9.18 7.83 -15.81
C PHE A 96 9.29 8.58 -14.48
N ALA A 97 9.05 9.90 -14.47
CA ALA A 97 9.07 10.70 -13.25
C ALA A 97 8.02 10.22 -12.23
N ALA A 98 6.81 9.92 -12.68
CA ALA A 98 5.75 9.38 -11.83
C ALA A 98 6.14 8.00 -11.25
N ALA A 99 6.63 7.09 -12.09
CA ALA A 99 7.07 5.76 -11.66
C ALA A 99 8.24 5.84 -10.67
N GLN A 100 9.24 6.70 -10.93
CA GLN A 100 10.39 6.92 -10.05
C GLN A 100 9.98 7.50 -8.70
N SER A 101 8.99 8.41 -8.66
CA SER A 101 8.48 8.99 -7.42
C SER A 101 7.89 7.92 -6.48
N THR A 102 7.07 7.02 -7.04
CA THR A 102 6.48 5.91 -6.29
C THR A 102 7.54 4.92 -5.83
N VAL A 103 8.40 4.47 -6.75
CA VAL A 103 9.46 3.49 -6.46
C VAL A 103 10.43 4.01 -5.40
N SER A 104 10.87 5.27 -5.51
CA SER A 104 11.74 5.90 -4.52
C SER A 104 11.09 5.95 -3.13
N THR A 105 9.80 6.30 -3.07
CA THR A 105 9.04 6.29 -1.81
C THR A 105 9.02 4.88 -1.21
N SER A 106 8.65 3.86 -1.97
CA SER A 106 8.59 2.47 -1.48
C SER A 106 9.95 1.96 -0.99
N MET A 107 11.04 2.24 -1.72
CA MET A 107 12.38 1.85 -1.30
C MET A 107 12.82 2.58 -0.02
N ASN A 108 12.52 3.87 0.11
CA ASN A 108 12.84 4.66 1.29
C ASN A 108 12.09 4.16 2.52
N SER A 109 10.79 3.89 2.40
CA SER A 109 9.96 3.41 3.51
C SER A 109 10.38 2.01 3.94
N THR A 110 10.67 1.11 2.99
CA THR A 110 11.19 -0.24 3.29
C THR A 110 12.52 -0.17 4.03
N ALA A 111 13.48 0.63 3.55
CA ALA A 111 14.77 0.81 4.20
C ALA A 111 14.61 1.41 5.61
N THR A 112 13.69 2.36 5.77
CA THR A 112 13.43 2.97 7.08
C THR A 112 12.85 1.94 8.05
N THR A 113 11.77 1.23 7.68
CA THR A 113 11.16 0.18 8.51
C THR A 113 12.17 -0.88 8.92
N LEU A 114 13.00 -1.37 7.99
CA LEU A 114 14.05 -2.34 8.32
C LEU A 114 15.06 -1.79 9.34
N VAL A 115 15.48 -0.54 9.18
CA VAL A 115 16.43 0.09 10.11
C VAL A 115 15.80 0.37 11.48
N THR A 116 14.61 0.97 11.52
CA THR A 116 13.97 1.44 12.75
C THR A 116 13.31 0.31 13.54
N ASP A 117 12.75 -0.68 12.85
CA ASP A 117 11.89 -1.66 13.50
C ASP A 117 12.61 -3.00 13.74
N PHE A 118 13.71 -3.27 13.01
CA PHE A 118 14.46 -4.52 13.13
C PHE A 118 15.92 -4.29 13.55
N LEU A 119 16.69 -3.49 12.80
CA LEU A 119 18.13 -3.39 13.01
C LEU A 119 18.50 -2.61 14.28
N ARG A 120 17.82 -1.49 14.57
CA ARG A 120 18.02 -0.73 15.81
C ARG A 120 17.56 -1.50 17.06
N PRO A 121 16.32 -2.02 17.13
CA PRO A 121 15.87 -2.77 18.30
C PRO A 121 16.66 -4.06 18.53
N GLY A 122 17.14 -4.70 17.46
CA GLY A 122 18.02 -5.86 17.54
C GLY A 122 19.47 -5.55 17.94
N GLY A 123 19.83 -4.29 18.21
CA GLY A 123 21.18 -3.89 18.65
C GLY A 123 22.26 -3.90 17.56
N HIS A 124 21.89 -4.09 16.28
CA HIS A 124 22.84 -4.14 15.16
C HIS A 124 23.32 -2.76 14.70
N ILE A 125 22.61 -1.69 15.08
CA ILE A 125 22.91 -0.31 14.71
C ILE A 125 22.77 0.58 15.94
N SER A 126 23.84 1.29 16.30
CA SER A 126 23.88 2.14 17.51
C SER A 126 24.07 3.63 17.20
N SER A 127 24.48 3.99 15.97
CA SER A 127 24.71 5.38 15.58
C SER A 127 23.92 5.78 14.33
N ASP A 128 23.63 7.07 14.20
CA ASP A 128 22.95 7.62 13.02
C ASP A 128 23.77 7.44 11.73
N ARG A 129 25.10 7.46 11.83
CA ARG A 129 25.98 7.20 10.68
C ARG A 129 25.85 5.76 10.18
N GLN A 130 25.76 4.79 11.08
CA GLN A 130 25.51 3.39 10.74
C GLN A 130 24.10 3.21 10.18
N ALA A 131 23.09 3.86 10.78
CA ALA A 131 21.71 3.84 10.30
C ALA A 131 21.60 4.36 8.86
N LEU A 132 22.24 5.49 8.56
CA LEU A 132 22.27 6.07 7.22
C LEU A 132 22.97 5.15 6.20
N LYS A 133 24.08 4.53 6.60
CA LYS A 133 24.79 3.57 5.73
C LYS A 133 23.92 2.34 5.44
N ALA A 134 23.26 1.79 6.46
CA ALA A 134 22.36 0.66 6.32
C ALA A 134 21.16 1.01 5.43
N ALA A 135 20.52 2.17 5.65
CA ALA A 135 19.42 2.64 4.83
C ALA A 135 19.81 2.74 3.36
N ARG A 136 20.96 3.37 3.03
CA ARG A 136 21.46 3.47 1.64
C ARG A 136 21.70 2.10 1.00
N MET A 137 22.28 1.17 1.74
CA MET A 137 22.54 -0.19 1.26
C MET A 137 21.23 -0.95 1.02
N LEU A 138 20.27 -0.85 1.94
CA LEU A 138 18.95 -1.48 1.82
C LEU A 138 18.13 -0.88 0.66
N THR A 139 18.22 0.43 0.43
CA THR A 139 17.62 1.07 -0.76
C THR A 139 18.21 0.49 -2.04
N ALA A 140 19.54 0.40 -2.15
CA ALA A 140 20.19 -0.18 -3.32
C ALA A 140 19.81 -1.66 -3.53
N LEU A 141 19.79 -2.45 -2.45
CA LEU A 141 19.38 -3.85 -2.49
C LEU A 141 17.92 -4.01 -2.90
N SER A 142 17.02 -3.18 -2.35
CA SER A 142 15.59 -3.19 -2.71
C SER A 142 15.40 -2.86 -4.18
N GLY A 143 16.19 -1.94 -4.74
CA GLY A 143 16.16 -1.63 -6.16
C GLY A 143 16.67 -2.75 -7.05
N LEU A 144 17.76 -3.42 -6.65
CA LEU A 144 18.27 -4.57 -7.38
C LEU A 144 17.25 -5.73 -7.37
N LEU A 145 16.71 -6.05 -6.20
CA LEU A 145 15.70 -7.10 -6.03
C LEU A 145 14.40 -6.76 -6.78
N GLY A 146 13.93 -5.52 -6.67
CA GLY A 146 12.76 -5.06 -7.41
C GLY A 146 12.93 -5.14 -8.92
N THR A 147 14.12 -4.80 -9.43
CA THR A 147 14.46 -4.94 -10.85
C THR A 147 14.52 -6.41 -11.26
N ALA A 148 15.15 -7.28 -10.46
CA ALA A 148 15.20 -8.72 -10.73
C ALA A 148 13.80 -9.34 -10.75
N LEU A 149 12.96 -9.01 -9.76
CA LEU A 149 11.56 -9.46 -9.73
C LEU A 149 10.78 -8.92 -10.92
N ALA A 150 10.93 -7.65 -11.28
CA ALA A 150 10.27 -7.08 -12.45
C ALA A 150 10.59 -7.88 -13.73
N LEU A 151 11.86 -8.26 -13.94
CA LEU A 151 12.28 -9.09 -15.07
C LEU A 151 11.67 -10.51 -15.04
N LEU A 152 11.45 -11.09 -13.85
CA LEU A 152 10.79 -12.41 -13.69
C LEU A 152 9.26 -12.34 -13.87
N PHE A 153 8.66 -11.19 -13.58
CA PHE A 153 7.22 -10.94 -13.70
C PHE A 153 6.80 -10.49 -15.10
N VAL A 154 7.72 -10.23 -16.04
CA VAL A 154 7.39 -10.03 -17.45
C VAL A 154 6.94 -11.37 -18.05
N GLN A 155 5.67 -11.71 -17.85
CA GLN A 155 5.04 -12.92 -18.39
C GLN A 155 3.87 -12.53 -19.30
N PRO A 156 3.74 -13.18 -20.49
CA PRO A 156 2.65 -12.90 -21.43
C PRO A 156 1.24 -13.16 -20.86
N GLU A 157 1.13 -13.93 -19.79
CA GLU A 157 -0.15 -14.34 -19.21
C GLU A 157 -0.84 -13.24 -18.40
N ILE A 158 -0.10 -12.19 -17.99
CA ILE A 158 -0.67 -11.05 -17.26
C ILE A 158 -1.38 -10.12 -18.25
N ARG A 159 -2.69 -10.32 -18.39
CA ARG A 159 -3.56 -9.50 -19.27
C ARG A 159 -3.81 -8.08 -18.75
N SER A 160 -3.77 -7.90 -17.43
CA SER A 160 -3.88 -6.60 -16.77
C SER A 160 -2.93 -6.54 -15.58
N LEU A 161 -1.94 -5.66 -15.68
CA LEU A 161 -1.01 -5.33 -14.61
C LEU A 161 -1.75 -4.70 -13.43
N PHE A 162 -2.80 -3.93 -13.71
CA PHE A 162 -3.62 -3.31 -12.66
C PHE A 162 -4.36 -4.35 -11.82
N ASP A 163 -5.00 -5.34 -12.43
CA ASP A 163 -5.69 -6.40 -11.69
C ASP A 163 -4.71 -7.27 -10.88
N ALA A 164 -3.53 -7.57 -11.45
CA ALA A 164 -2.47 -8.27 -10.73
C ALA A 164 -1.99 -7.47 -9.51
N PHE A 165 -1.78 -6.16 -9.69
CA PHE A 165 -1.38 -5.24 -8.62
C PHE A 165 -2.42 -5.18 -7.49
N ILE A 166 -3.71 -5.07 -7.80
CA ILE A 166 -4.78 -5.07 -6.80
C ILE A 166 -4.81 -6.37 -5.99
N LYS A 167 -4.63 -7.52 -6.65
CA LYS A 167 -4.56 -8.82 -5.95
C LYS A 167 -3.39 -8.89 -4.98
N VAL A 168 -2.19 -8.49 -5.43
CA VAL A 168 -0.98 -8.51 -4.59
C VAL A 168 -1.16 -7.59 -3.39
N ILE A 169 -1.62 -6.35 -3.59
CA ILE A 169 -1.86 -5.45 -2.46
C ILE A 169 -2.91 -6.03 -1.51
N GLY A 170 -4.02 -6.55 -2.04
CA GLY A 170 -5.09 -7.08 -1.20
C GLY A 170 -4.64 -8.23 -0.30
N LEU A 171 -3.72 -9.07 -0.78
CA LEU A 171 -3.13 -10.18 -0.02
C LEU A 171 -2.41 -9.70 1.25
N PHE A 172 -1.58 -8.65 1.11
CA PHE A 172 -0.74 -8.16 2.22
C PHE A 172 -1.44 -7.06 3.04
N MET A 173 -1.97 -6.03 2.38
CA MET A 173 -2.63 -4.91 3.06
C MET A 173 -3.96 -5.30 3.69
N GLY A 174 -4.63 -6.35 3.22
CA GLY A 174 -5.82 -6.87 3.89
C GLY A 174 -5.53 -7.33 5.31
N VAL A 175 -4.51 -8.17 5.49
CA VAL A 175 -4.15 -8.72 6.81
C VAL A 175 -3.53 -7.64 7.70
N LEU A 176 -2.60 -6.84 7.17
CA LEU A 176 -2.00 -5.74 7.92
C LEU A 176 -3.06 -4.70 8.34
N GLY A 177 -3.94 -4.30 7.42
CA GLY A 177 -5.06 -3.41 7.72
C GLY A 177 -5.96 -3.96 8.82
N GLY A 178 -6.27 -5.26 8.78
CA GLY A 178 -7.05 -5.95 9.81
C GLY A 178 -6.37 -5.94 11.18
N LEU A 179 -5.05 -6.15 11.23
CA LEU A 179 -4.27 -6.08 12.46
C LEU A 179 -4.27 -4.68 13.08
N PHE A 180 -4.01 -3.65 12.27
CA PHE A 180 -4.04 -2.25 12.72
C PHE A 180 -5.45 -1.84 13.17
N MET A 181 -6.50 -2.23 12.43
CA MET A 181 -7.88 -1.99 12.82
C MET A 181 -8.25 -2.67 14.12
N LEU A 182 -7.83 -3.93 14.34
CA LEU A 182 -8.08 -4.66 15.58
C LEU A 182 -7.47 -3.92 16.78
N GLY A 183 -6.23 -3.45 16.66
CA GLY A 183 -5.56 -2.68 17.72
C GLY A 183 -6.18 -1.31 17.96
N MET A 184 -6.55 -0.60 16.89
CA MET A 184 -7.08 0.76 16.97
C MET A 184 -8.54 0.82 17.45
N LEU A 185 -9.38 -0.13 17.00
CA LEU A 185 -10.84 -0.14 17.19
C LEU A 185 -11.30 -1.06 18.32
N THR A 186 -10.41 -1.70 19.07
CA THR A 186 -10.81 -2.55 20.19
C THR A 186 -9.93 -2.31 21.41
N ARG A 187 -10.54 -2.37 22.60
CA ARG A 187 -9.82 -2.36 23.88
C ARG A 187 -9.48 -3.76 24.40
N ARG A 188 -9.85 -4.80 23.65
CA ARG A 188 -9.66 -6.19 24.08
C ARG A 188 -8.55 -6.89 23.34
N ALA A 189 -8.04 -6.32 22.24
CA ALA A 189 -6.93 -6.88 21.49
C ALA A 189 -5.74 -7.19 22.40
N ASN A 190 -5.23 -8.42 22.30
CA ASN A 190 -4.02 -8.86 22.99
C ASN A 190 -3.06 -9.52 21.99
N THR A 191 -1.82 -9.77 22.43
CA THR A 191 -0.76 -10.34 21.57
C THR A 191 -1.16 -11.68 20.95
N LEU A 192 -1.86 -12.55 21.71
CA LEU A 192 -2.30 -13.84 21.21
C LEU A 192 -3.35 -13.66 20.11
N GLY A 193 -4.39 -12.86 20.35
CA GLY A 193 -5.43 -12.62 19.35
C GLY A 193 -4.90 -11.91 18.11
N ALA A 194 -4.01 -10.92 18.26
CA ALA A 194 -3.33 -10.30 17.14
C ALA A 194 -2.54 -11.31 16.30
N THR A 195 -1.76 -12.19 16.94
CA THR A 195 -0.95 -13.21 16.25
C THR A 195 -1.84 -14.23 15.53
N VAL A 196 -2.86 -14.77 16.21
CA VAL A 196 -3.78 -15.75 15.59
C VAL A 196 -4.59 -15.11 14.47
N GLY A 197 -5.01 -13.86 14.62
CA GLY A 197 -5.69 -13.08 13.58
C GLY A 197 -4.84 -12.94 12.32
N VAL A 198 -3.55 -12.60 12.46
CA VAL A 198 -2.61 -12.50 11.33
C VAL A 198 -2.40 -13.85 10.65
N VAL A 199 -2.17 -14.92 11.42
CA VAL A 199 -1.95 -16.27 10.86
C VAL A 199 -3.19 -16.76 10.13
N ALA A 200 -4.37 -16.64 10.75
CA ALA A 200 -5.63 -17.06 10.13
C ALA A 200 -5.98 -16.20 8.90
N GLY A 201 -5.81 -14.88 8.99
CA GLY A 201 -6.00 -13.96 7.87
C GLY A 201 -5.09 -14.30 6.70
N SER A 202 -3.79 -14.53 6.96
CA SER A 202 -2.82 -14.93 5.94
C SER A 202 -3.17 -16.29 5.31
N GLY A 203 -3.60 -17.26 6.13
CA GLY A 203 -4.04 -18.57 5.65
C GLY A 203 -5.26 -18.49 4.73
N VAL A 204 -6.27 -17.69 5.11
CA VAL A 204 -7.45 -17.45 4.26
C VAL A 204 -7.06 -16.73 2.98
N MET A 205 -6.21 -15.70 3.05
CA MET A 205 -5.72 -14.99 1.87
C MET A 205 -4.95 -15.89 0.91
N LEU A 206 -4.08 -16.77 1.43
CA LEU A 206 -3.37 -17.75 0.63
C LEU A 206 -4.32 -18.78 0.00
N TYR A 207 -5.31 -19.26 0.75
CA TYR A 207 -6.33 -20.17 0.24
C TYR A 207 -7.13 -19.54 -0.90
N LEU A 208 -7.58 -18.29 -0.73
CA LEU A 208 -8.31 -17.57 -1.78
C LEU A 208 -7.44 -17.38 -3.03
N TRP A 209 -6.16 -17.08 -2.87
CA TRP A 209 -5.23 -16.91 -3.98
C TRP A 209 -5.00 -18.20 -4.77
N LEU A 210 -4.85 -19.33 -4.09
CA LEU A 210 -4.52 -20.61 -4.73
C LEU A 210 -5.73 -21.37 -5.29
N PHE A 211 -6.88 -21.28 -4.62
CA PHE A 211 -7.99 -22.21 -4.86
C PHE A 211 -9.28 -21.52 -5.33
N THR A 212 -9.29 -20.19 -5.47
CA THR A 212 -10.52 -19.48 -5.85
C THR A 212 -10.28 -18.44 -6.95
N HIS A 213 -11.34 -18.18 -7.73
CA HIS A 213 -11.37 -17.11 -8.73
C HIS A 213 -12.11 -15.87 -8.22
N ILE A 214 -11.97 -15.55 -6.93
CA ILE A 214 -12.58 -14.36 -6.35
C ILE A 214 -11.95 -13.11 -6.97
N ASN A 215 -12.78 -12.10 -7.19
CA ASN A 215 -12.34 -10.81 -7.68
C ASN A 215 -11.31 -10.17 -6.71
N GLY A 216 -10.17 -9.71 -7.26
CA GLY A 216 -9.07 -9.12 -6.50
C GLY A 216 -9.48 -7.97 -5.57
N TYR A 217 -10.48 -7.18 -5.92
CA TYR A 217 -10.99 -6.09 -5.09
C TYR A 217 -11.59 -6.54 -3.74
N LEU A 218 -11.93 -7.83 -3.61
CA LEU A 218 -12.46 -8.39 -2.37
C LEU A 218 -11.37 -8.87 -1.41
N TYR A 219 -10.14 -9.09 -1.88
CA TYR A 219 -9.05 -9.63 -1.06
C TYR A 219 -8.81 -8.78 0.18
N THR A 220 -8.67 -7.47 0.00
CA THR A 220 -8.42 -6.55 1.11
C THR A 220 -9.55 -6.56 2.14
N ALA A 221 -10.80 -6.59 1.68
CA ALA A 221 -11.95 -6.60 2.59
C ALA A 221 -12.04 -7.90 3.37
N ILE A 222 -11.81 -9.04 2.71
CA ILE A 222 -11.83 -10.36 3.35
C ILE A 222 -10.65 -10.51 4.30
N GLY A 223 -9.45 -10.03 3.92
CA GLY A 223 -8.27 -10.04 4.78
C GLY A 223 -8.48 -9.23 6.06
N ILE A 224 -9.01 -8.01 5.94
CA ILE A 224 -9.35 -7.15 7.09
C ILE A 224 -10.38 -7.87 7.98
N ALA A 225 -11.49 -8.32 7.40
CA ALA A 225 -12.57 -8.95 8.13
C ALA A 225 -12.12 -10.21 8.85
N THR A 226 -11.34 -11.08 8.18
CA THR A 226 -10.85 -12.34 8.76
C THR A 226 -9.89 -12.08 9.90
N CYS A 227 -8.88 -11.22 9.68
CA CYS A 227 -7.89 -10.91 10.71
C CYS A 227 -8.55 -10.25 11.94
N MET A 228 -9.47 -9.31 11.71
CA MET A 228 -10.16 -8.62 12.80
C MET A 228 -11.13 -9.55 13.54
N ALA A 229 -11.93 -10.36 12.84
CA ALA A 229 -12.90 -11.26 13.45
C ALA A 229 -12.21 -12.35 14.28
N VAL A 230 -11.26 -13.07 13.68
CA VAL A 230 -10.53 -14.14 14.38
C VAL A 230 -9.72 -13.57 15.53
N GLY A 231 -9.00 -12.46 15.28
CA GLY A 231 -8.17 -11.86 16.32
C GLY A 231 -8.99 -11.30 17.48
N TYR A 232 -10.15 -10.72 17.22
CA TYR A 232 -11.07 -10.27 18.27
C TYR A 232 -11.65 -11.46 19.06
N LEU A 233 -12.12 -12.50 18.39
CA LEU A 233 -12.68 -13.70 19.03
C LEU A 233 -11.66 -14.35 19.97
N VAL A 234 -10.42 -14.58 19.51
CA VAL A 234 -9.35 -15.13 20.36
C VAL A 234 -9.02 -14.18 21.52
N SER A 235 -9.04 -12.87 21.26
CA SER A 235 -8.81 -11.87 22.31
C SER A 235 -9.89 -11.86 23.40
N LEU A 236 -11.11 -12.34 23.12
CA LEU A 236 -12.17 -12.49 24.13
C LEU A 236 -11.90 -13.63 25.12
N PHE A 237 -11.25 -14.70 24.66
CA PHE A 237 -11.01 -15.89 25.47
C PHE A 237 -9.63 -15.90 26.14
N ALA A 238 -8.70 -15.08 25.67
CA ALA A 238 -7.37 -14.96 26.25
C ALA A 238 -7.34 -13.93 27.39
N SER A 239 -6.46 -14.16 28.38
CA SER A 239 -6.30 -13.29 29.55
C SER A 239 -6.02 -11.85 29.16
N HIS A 240 -6.62 -10.90 29.89
CA HIS A 240 -6.43 -9.47 29.64
C HIS A 240 -4.95 -9.10 29.82
N SER A 241 -4.39 -8.38 28.85
CA SER A 241 -3.06 -7.79 29.00
C SER A 241 -3.16 -6.58 29.93
N GLU A 242 -2.39 -6.56 31.03
CA GLU A 242 -2.34 -5.43 31.98
C GLU A 242 -1.65 -4.18 31.39
N ARG A 243 -1.15 -4.23 30.15
CA ARG A 243 -0.55 -3.07 29.49
C ARG A 243 -1.58 -1.97 29.26
N SER A 244 -1.23 -0.76 29.68
CA SER A 244 -2.03 0.44 29.44
C SER A 244 -2.33 0.63 27.95
N LEU A 245 -3.62 0.81 27.64
CA LEU A 245 -4.12 1.08 26.29
C LEU A 245 -4.19 2.57 25.99
N LYS A 246 -3.68 3.43 26.88
CA LYS A 246 -3.79 4.88 26.79
C LYS A 246 -3.15 5.42 25.51
N GLY A 247 -3.91 6.16 24.71
CA GLY A 247 -3.46 6.72 23.43
C GLY A 247 -3.28 5.72 22.28
N LEU A 248 -3.49 4.42 22.51
CA LEU A 248 -3.32 3.36 21.49
C LEU A 248 -4.62 3.05 20.73
N THR A 249 -5.78 3.39 21.31
CA THR A 249 -7.10 3.16 20.70
C THR A 249 -7.82 4.49 20.49
N ILE A 250 -8.76 4.54 19.54
CA ILE A 250 -9.61 5.73 19.35
C ILE A 250 -10.42 6.08 20.61
N PHE A 251 -10.65 5.10 21.47
CA PHE A 251 -11.42 5.26 22.70
C PHE A 251 -10.57 5.74 23.89
N THR A 252 -9.25 5.73 23.78
CA THR A 252 -8.31 6.07 24.88
C THR A 252 -7.43 7.27 24.54
N GLN A 253 -7.68 7.95 23.42
CA GLN A 253 -6.95 9.13 22.97
C GLN A 253 -7.19 10.38 23.84
N GLN A 254 -8.32 10.47 24.55
CA GLN A 254 -8.71 11.64 25.33
C GLN A 254 -8.52 11.50 26.85
N GLU A 255 -7.89 10.42 27.32
CA GLU A 255 -7.68 10.23 28.77
C GLU A 255 -6.63 11.21 29.31
N PRO A 256 -6.96 12.04 30.32
CA PRO A 256 -6.09 13.11 30.82
C PRO A 256 -4.75 12.57 31.34
N SER A 257 -3.68 13.34 31.13
CA SER A 257 -2.27 12.99 31.33
C SER A 257 -1.82 12.70 32.77
N SER A 258 -2.73 12.62 33.76
CA SER A 258 -2.39 12.45 35.18
C SER A 258 -2.04 11.02 35.61
N GLN A 259 -2.16 10.02 34.73
CA GLN A 259 -1.79 8.62 34.99
C GLN A 259 -0.51 8.23 34.23
N ARG A 260 0.57 9.01 34.36
CA ARG A 260 1.89 8.61 33.84
C ARG A 260 2.70 7.77 34.84
N ASP A 261 2.39 7.89 36.13
CA ASP A 261 3.16 7.28 37.21
C ASP A 261 2.22 6.55 38.19
N SER A 262 1.89 5.30 37.87
CA SER A 262 1.43 4.29 38.84
C SER A 262 1.62 2.90 38.24
#